data_AF-A0A7X5SBX0-F1
#
_entry.id   AF-A0A7X5SBX0-F1
#
_cell.length_a   1.000
_cell.length_b   1.000
_cell.length_c   1.000
_cell.angle_alpha   90.00
_cell.angle_beta   90.00
_cell.angle_gamma   90.00
#
_symmetry.space_group_name_H-M   'P 1'
#
loop_
_entity.id
_entity.type
_entity.pdbx_description
1 polymer ?
#
loop_
_entity_poly.entity_id
_entity_poly.type
_entity_poly.pdbx_seq_one_letter_code
_entity_poly.pdbx_strand_id
1 'polypeptide(L)'
;PRFLKNGANDFLRKPFSREEFFCRVSQNVDQLELIGTLQDLATRDFLTGLPNRRYFLEQSQRVIPTLLSQEQTVTAAMLDIDHFKHINDTWGHEAGDQALRAVAASVSSHARPQDLVARFGG
;
A
#
# COMPACT_ATOMS: atom_id res chain seq x y z
N PRO A 1 35.22 -9.61 2.35
CA PRO A 1 33.78 -9.34 2.58
C PRO A 1 33.00 -9.23 1.25
N ARG A 2 32.78 -10.35 0.56
CA ARG A 2 32.06 -10.42 -0.73
C ARG A 2 30.52 -10.49 -0.56
N PHE A 3 30.05 -10.90 0.62
CA PHE A 3 28.63 -11.19 0.88
C PHE A 3 27.73 -9.97 0.96
N LEU A 4 28.20 -8.87 1.57
CA LEU A 4 27.43 -7.61 1.62
C LEU A 4 27.19 -7.02 0.22
N LYS A 5 28.16 -7.19 -0.71
CA LYS A 5 28.00 -6.77 -2.11
C LYS A 5 27.03 -7.64 -2.91
N ASN A 6 26.65 -8.80 -2.37
CA ASN A 6 25.74 -9.74 -3.02
C ASN A 6 24.33 -9.73 -2.38
N GLY A 7 23.99 -8.69 -1.61
CA GLY A 7 22.65 -8.50 -1.05
C GLY A 7 22.45 -8.95 0.39
N ALA A 8 23.52 -9.29 1.13
CA ALA A 8 23.41 -9.49 2.57
C ALA A 8 23.24 -8.12 3.29
N ASN A 9 22.21 -7.99 4.11
CA ASN A 9 21.96 -6.78 4.90
C ASN A 9 22.92 -6.64 6.09
N ASP A 10 23.38 -7.77 6.63
CA ASP A 10 24.29 -7.83 7.78
C ASP A 10 25.21 -9.06 7.71
N PHE A 11 26.30 -9.04 8.45
CA PHE A 11 27.26 -10.14 8.55
C PHE A 11 27.83 -10.24 9.97
N LEU A 12 27.72 -11.44 10.56
CA LEU A 12 28.26 -11.76 11.88
C LEU A 12 29.36 -12.81 11.75
N ARG A 13 30.57 -12.49 12.25
CA ARG A 13 31.75 -13.38 12.18
C ARG A 13 31.79 -14.28 13.42
N LYS A 14 32.14 -15.56 13.23
CA LYS A 14 32.32 -16.52 14.33
C LYS A 14 33.74 -16.47 14.93
N PRO A 15 33.90 -16.75 16.25
CA PRO A 15 32.82 -16.88 17.25
C PRO A 15 32.20 -15.51 17.59
N PHE A 16 30.89 -15.47 17.88
CA PHE A 16 30.15 -14.27 18.28
C PHE A 16 29.46 -14.49 19.64
N SER A 17 29.16 -13.41 20.37
CA SER A 17 28.41 -13.50 21.63
C SER A 17 26.92 -13.61 21.37
N ARG A 18 26.17 -14.16 22.34
CA ARG A 18 24.70 -14.24 22.23
C ARG A 18 24.08 -12.84 22.21
N GLU A 19 24.63 -11.92 22.98
CA GLU A 19 24.18 -10.54 23.11
C GLU A 19 24.33 -9.79 21.77
N GLU A 20 25.47 -9.94 21.09
CA GLU A 20 25.69 -9.32 19.78
C GLU A 20 24.71 -9.88 18.74
N PHE A 21 24.49 -11.20 18.74
CA PHE A 21 23.54 -11.85 17.84
C PHE A 21 22.12 -11.30 18.04
N PHE A 22 21.62 -11.27 19.28
CA PHE A 22 20.27 -10.77 19.55
C PHE A 22 20.12 -9.29 19.20
N CYS A 23 21.09 -8.45 19.55
CA CYS A 23 21.08 -7.03 19.22
C CYS A 23 20.96 -6.81 17.70
N ARG A 24 21.78 -7.50 16.91
CA ARG A 24 21.74 -7.39 15.44
C ARG A 24 20.44 -7.92 14.85
N VAL A 25 19.91 -9.04 15.36
CA VAL A 25 18.63 -9.57 14.88
C VAL A 25 17.51 -8.58 15.15
N SER A 26 17.40 -8.06 16.37
CA SER A 26 16.37 -7.07 16.72
C SER A 26 16.47 -5.83 15.84
N GLN A 27 17.67 -5.27 15.66
CA GLN A 27 17.86 -4.09 14.81
C GLN A 27 17.45 -4.34 13.34
N ASN A 28 17.74 -5.52 12.79
CA ASN A 28 17.32 -5.87 11.43
C ASN A 28 15.80 -6.02 11.34
N VAL A 29 15.15 -6.58 12.35
CA VAL A 29 13.67 -6.68 12.42
C VAL A 29 13.06 -5.27 12.47
N ASP A 30 13.53 -4.42 13.37
CA ASP A 30 13.04 -3.03 13.50
C ASP A 30 13.20 -2.26 12.18
N GLN A 31 14.31 -2.46 11.48
CA GLN A 31 14.55 -1.83 10.18
C GLN A 31 13.56 -2.31 9.11
N LEU A 32 13.24 -3.61 9.07
CA LEU A 32 12.27 -4.16 8.13
C LEU A 32 10.86 -3.64 8.41
N GLU A 33 10.47 -3.54 9.68
CA GLU A 33 9.17 -2.97 10.09
C GLU A 33 9.06 -1.49 9.72
N LEU A 34 10.12 -0.71 9.93
CA LEU A 34 10.17 0.70 9.55
C LEU A 34 10.03 0.86 8.04
N ILE A 35 10.76 0.06 7.25
CA ILE A 35 10.66 0.09 5.79
C ILE A 35 9.24 -0.27 5.34
N GLY A 36 8.62 -1.31 5.93
CA GLY A 36 7.24 -1.68 5.63
C GLY A 36 6.25 -0.55 5.93
N THR A 37 6.39 0.09 7.10
CA THR A 37 5.55 1.23 7.50
C THR A 37 5.70 2.40 6.54
N LEU A 38 6.94 2.74 6.15
CA LEU A 38 7.19 3.81 5.18
C LEU A 38 6.60 3.49 3.81
N GLN A 39 6.66 2.23 3.37
CA GLN A 39 6.04 1.79 2.13
C GLN A 39 4.52 1.91 2.20
N ASP A 40 3.89 1.48 3.28
CA ASP A 40 2.43 1.61 3.45
C ASP A 40 2.01 3.08 3.46
N LEU A 41 2.68 3.94 4.22
CA LEU A 41 2.41 5.38 4.25
C LEU A 41 2.58 6.03 2.87
N ALA A 42 3.56 5.57 2.10
CA ALA A 42 3.82 6.11 0.77
C ALA A 42 2.75 5.63 -0.23
N THR A 43 2.19 4.44 -0.08
CA THR A 43 1.38 3.77 -1.12
C THR A 43 -0.10 3.67 -0.81
N ARG A 44 -0.52 3.88 0.44
CA ARG A 44 -1.92 3.80 0.89
C ARG A 44 -2.48 5.16 1.27
N ASP A 45 -3.80 5.27 1.15
CA ASP A 45 -4.59 6.36 1.69
C ASP A 45 -4.82 6.14 3.19
N PHE A 46 -4.54 7.14 4.00
CA PHE A 46 -4.58 7.02 5.47
C PHE A 46 -5.99 6.80 6.02
N LEU A 47 -7.01 7.30 5.32
CA LEU A 47 -8.39 7.24 5.82
C LEU A 47 -9.04 5.89 5.55
N THR A 48 -8.85 5.39 4.32
CA THR A 48 -9.54 4.20 3.80
C THR A 48 -8.67 2.94 3.78
N GLY A 49 -7.35 3.08 3.85
CA GLY A 49 -6.39 1.98 3.72
C GLY A 49 -6.23 1.45 2.28
N LEU A 50 -7.03 1.95 1.33
CA LEU A 50 -6.88 1.65 -0.09
C LEU A 50 -5.53 2.17 -0.61
N PRO A 51 -4.99 1.58 -1.69
CA PRO A 51 -3.96 2.25 -2.46
C PRO A 51 -4.32 3.70 -2.79
N ASN A 52 -3.33 4.59 -2.72
CA ASN A 52 -3.50 5.98 -3.11
C ASN A 52 -3.34 6.16 -4.62
N ARG A 53 -3.68 7.36 -5.11
CA ARG A 53 -3.56 7.73 -6.52
C ARG A 53 -2.17 7.47 -7.11
N ARG A 54 -1.10 7.75 -6.35
CA ARG A 54 0.28 7.57 -6.83
C ARG A 54 0.56 6.10 -7.09
N TYR A 55 0.27 5.23 -6.12
CA TYR A 55 0.43 3.79 -6.29
C TYR A 55 -0.42 3.26 -7.44
N PHE A 56 -1.67 3.71 -7.55
CA PHE A 56 -2.55 3.30 -8.65
C PHE A 56 -1.92 3.56 -10.02
N LEU A 57 -1.40 4.77 -10.23
CA LEU A 57 -0.78 5.16 -11.50
C LEU A 57 0.51 4.39 -11.77
N GLU A 58 1.38 4.24 -10.76
CA GLU A 58 2.63 3.49 -10.87
C GLU A 58 2.37 2.03 -11.25
N GLN A 59 1.41 1.36 -10.58
CA GLN A 59 1.07 -0.03 -10.90
C GLN A 59 0.38 -0.15 -12.27
N SER A 60 -0.51 0.78 -12.61
CA SER A 60 -1.18 0.79 -13.91
C SER A 60 -0.17 0.92 -15.06
N GLN A 61 0.78 1.85 -14.94
CA GLN A 61 1.85 2.03 -15.95
C GLN A 61 2.73 0.78 -16.10
N ARG A 62 2.94 0.04 -15.02
CA ARG A 62 3.72 -1.19 -15.03
C ARG A 62 2.98 -2.36 -15.67
N VAL A 63 1.69 -2.53 -15.37
CA VAL A 63 0.94 -3.77 -15.71
C VAL A 63 0.22 -3.67 -17.05
N ILE A 64 -0.33 -2.50 -17.40
CA ILE A 64 -1.14 -2.32 -18.62
C ILE A 64 -0.38 -2.73 -19.90
N PRO A 65 0.90 -2.33 -20.13
CA PRO A 65 1.60 -2.72 -21.36
C PRO A 65 1.69 -4.23 -21.57
N THR A 66 1.90 -4.97 -20.48
CA THR A 66 1.96 -6.44 -20.52
C THR A 66 0.59 -7.03 -20.84
N LEU A 67 -0.48 -6.55 -20.20
CA LEU A 67 -1.84 -7.03 -20.47
C LEU A 67 -2.26 -6.78 -21.93
N LEU A 68 -1.93 -5.60 -22.46
CA LEU A 68 -2.21 -5.26 -23.85
C LEU A 68 -1.41 -6.13 -24.84
N SER A 69 -0.14 -6.42 -24.55
CA SER A 69 0.65 -7.34 -25.40
C SER A 69 0.14 -8.79 -25.40
N GLN A 70 -0.64 -9.16 -24.37
CA GLN A 70 -1.29 -10.46 -24.25
C GLN A 70 -2.72 -10.44 -24.80
N GLU A 71 -3.10 -9.37 -25.51
CA GLU A 71 -4.44 -9.16 -26.07
C GLU A 71 -5.55 -9.20 -25.00
N GLN A 72 -5.22 -8.91 -23.74
CA GLN A 72 -6.20 -8.83 -22.68
C GLN A 72 -6.93 -7.49 -22.69
N THR A 73 -8.23 -7.52 -22.39
CA THR A 73 -9.03 -6.30 -22.24
C THR A 73 -8.76 -5.66 -20.88
N VAL A 74 -8.42 -4.37 -20.89
CA VAL A 74 -8.28 -3.55 -19.68
C VAL A 74 -9.49 -2.64 -19.56
N THR A 75 -10.07 -2.55 -18.36
CA THR A 75 -11.17 -1.64 -18.06
C THR A 75 -10.81 -0.78 -16.86
N ALA A 76 -11.20 0.49 -16.90
CA ALA A 76 -11.04 1.42 -15.79
C ALA A 76 -12.39 2.08 -15.49
N ALA A 77 -12.67 2.29 -14.20
CA ALA A 77 -13.85 2.98 -13.73
C ALA A 77 -13.43 4.05 -12.70
N MET A 78 -14.07 5.21 -12.78
CA MET A 78 -13.96 6.26 -11.77
C MET A 78 -15.30 6.34 -11.05
N LEU A 79 -15.27 6.32 -9.72
CA LEU A 79 -16.44 6.32 -8.85
C LEU A 79 -16.46 7.63 -8.06
N ASP A 80 -17.62 8.28 -8.00
CA ASP A 80 -17.85 9.47 -7.17
C ASP A 80 -19.03 9.21 -6.23
N ILE A 81 -18.99 9.76 -5.01
CA ILE A 81 -20.07 9.59 -4.03
C ILE A 81 -21.07 10.72 -4.21
N ASP A 82 -22.26 10.37 -4.66
CA ASP A 82 -23.35 11.32 -4.86
C ASP A 82 -23.66 12.10 -3.57
N HIS A 83 -23.77 13.42 -3.70
CA HIS A 83 -24.11 14.33 -2.61
C HIS A 83 -23.20 14.22 -1.37
N PHE A 84 -21.96 13.79 -1.50
CA PHE A 84 -21.04 13.62 -0.36
C PHE A 84 -20.88 14.89 0.50
N LYS A 85 -20.89 16.07 -0.13
CA LYS A 85 -20.86 17.35 0.59
C LYS A 85 -22.05 17.52 1.53
N HIS A 86 -23.25 17.09 1.13
CA HIS A 86 -24.44 17.16 2.00
C HIS A 86 -24.28 16.29 3.25
N ILE A 87 -23.60 15.14 3.15
CA ILE A 87 -23.29 14.30 4.30
C ILE A 87 -22.40 15.07 5.29
N ASN A 88 -21.31 15.68 4.79
CA ASN A 88 -20.42 16.50 5.61
C ASN A 88 -21.14 17.68 6.25
N ASP A 89 -21.95 18.40 5.48
CA ASP A 89 -22.62 19.62 5.93
C ASP A 89 -23.73 19.30 6.97
N THR A 90 -24.35 18.11 6.88
CA THR A 90 -25.45 17.70 7.78
C THR A 90 -24.94 16.99 9.04
N TRP A 91 -23.94 16.13 8.91
CA TRP A 91 -23.50 15.20 9.96
C TRP A 91 -22.05 15.39 10.41
N GLY A 92 -21.36 16.38 9.83
CA GLY A 92 -19.95 16.67 10.11
C GLY A 92 -18.97 15.78 9.35
N HIS A 93 -17.71 16.19 9.38
CA HIS A 93 -16.63 15.49 8.66
C HIS A 93 -16.36 14.08 9.17
N GLU A 94 -16.54 13.81 10.47
CA GLU A 94 -16.39 12.45 10.99
C GLU A 94 -17.38 11.46 10.36
N ALA A 95 -18.62 11.90 10.09
CA ALA A 95 -19.61 11.10 9.40
C ALA A 95 -19.25 10.89 7.93
N GLY A 96 -18.71 11.91 7.27
CA GLY A 96 -18.15 11.79 5.92
C GLY A 96 -17.00 10.79 5.85
N ASP A 97 -16.09 10.83 6.82
CA ASP A 97 -14.98 9.88 6.94
C ASP A 97 -15.47 8.44 7.13
N GLN A 98 -16.51 8.24 7.94
CA GLN A 98 -17.16 6.94 8.09
C GLN A 98 -17.79 6.47 6.77
N ALA A 99 -18.47 7.35 6.05
CA ALA A 99 -19.04 7.03 4.74
C ALA A 99 -17.94 6.64 3.73
N LEU A 100 -16.82 7.37 3.68
CA LEU A 100 -15.68 7.03 2.82
C LEU A 100 -15.09 5.66 3.15
N ARG A 101 -14.91 5.34 4.44
CA ARG A 101 -14.44 4.00 4.86
C ARG A 101 -15.43 2.90 4.45
N ALA A 102 -16.73 3.14 4.61
CA ALA A 102 -17.76 2.17 4.24
C ALA A 102 -17.78 1.91 2.72
N VAL A 103 -17.68 2.96 1.91
CA VAL A 103 -17.60 2.85 0.45
C VAL A 103 -16.33 2.11 0.04
N ALA A 104 -15.17 2.46 0.60
CA ALA A 104 -13.92 1.79 0.31
C ALA A 104 -13.96 0.29 0.64
N ALA A 105 -14.53 -0.08 1.79
CA ALA A 105 -14.71 -1.47 2.18
C ALA A 105 -15.67 -2.21 1.22
N SER A 106 -16.77 -1.56 0.83
CA SER A 106 -17.75 -2.12 -0.12
C SER A 106 -17.14 -2.34 -1.51
N VAL A 107 -16.38 -1.39 -2.03
CA VAL A 107 -15.72 -1.55 -3.35
C VAL A 107 -14.68 -2.66 -3.28
N SER A 108 -13.88 -2.70 -2.22
CA SER A 108 -12.84 -3.73 -2.04
C SER A 108 -13.41 -5.14 -1.94
N SER A 109 -14.55 -5.32 -1.27
CA SER A 109 -15.17 -6.65 -1.10
C SER A 109 -15.74 -7.22 -2.40
N HIS A 110 -16.02 -6.36 -3.39
CA HIS A 110 -16.51 -6.77 -4.71
C HIS A 110 -15.40 -6.85 -5.77
N ALA A 111 -14.20 -6.36 -5.45
CA ALA A 111 -13.05 -6.41 -6.33
C ALA A 111 -12.41 -7.80 -6.32
N ARG A 112 -11.88 -8.22 -7.46
CA ARG A 112 -11.13 -9.46 -7.59
C ARG A 112 -9.69 -9.26 -7.11
N PRO A 113 -8.95 -10.33 -6.77
CA PRO A 113 -7.56 -10.22 -6.32
C PRO A 113 -6.62 -9.53 -7.31
N GLN A 114 -6.91 -9.59 -8.61
CA GLN A 114 -6.13 -8.94 -9.66
C GLN A 114 -6.55 -7.48 -9.94
N ASP A 115 -7.67 -7.02 -9.38
CA ASP A 115 -8.18 -5.67 -9.64
C ASP A 115 -7.43 -4.64 -8.79
N LEU A 116 -7.13 -3.49 -9.39
CA LEU A 116 -6.47 -2.39 -8.72
C LEU A 116 -7.52 -1.37 -8.27
N VAL A 117 -7.89 -1.41 -6.98
CA VAL A 117 -8.78 -0.44 -6.35
C VAL A 117 -7.96 0.62 -5.64
N ALA A 118 -8.28 1.89 -5.83
CA ALA A 118 -7.58 2.99 -5.18
C ALA A 118 -8.52 4.14 -4.83
N ARG A 119 -8.19 4.88 -3.77
CA ARG A 119 -8.80 6.18 -3.53
C ARG A 119 -8.09 7.23 -4.39
N PHE A 120 -8.78 7.68 -5.42
CA PHE A 120 -8.22 8.63 -6.40
C PHE A 120 -8.35 10.09 -5.95
N GLY A 121 -9.39 10.39 -5.16
CA GLY A 121 -9.78 11.73 -4.73
C GLY A 121 -10.05 11.84 -3.24
N GLY A 122 -9.59 12.97 -2.69
CA GLY A 122 -9.63 13.41 -1.31
C GLY A 122 -8.90 14.74 -1.25
#